data_AF-A0A2U1C988-F1
#
_entry.id   AF-A0A2U1C988-F1
#
_cell.length_a   1.000
_cell.length_b   1.000
_cell.length_c   1.000
_cell.angle_alpha   90.00
_cell.angle_beta   90.00
_cell.angle_gamma   90.00
#
_symmetry.space_group_name_H-M   'P 1'
#
loop_
_entity.id
_entity.type
_entity.pdbx_description
1 polymer ?
#
loop_
_entity_poly.entity_id
_entity_poly.type
_entity_poly.pdbx_seq_one_letter_code
_entity_poly.pdbx_strand_id
1 'polypeptide(L)'
;MEEKVFFELGSVKVTNARFVVDAQTFAMSNVTSVAPVTQAPSRFLLIFILIIGLMIVFTSVVWGIVVMAVAGALLYLQKTQYHIMLRTAGGETKALTTHEKDYFHQVVGALNEAIVHRG
;
A
#
# COMPACT_ATOMS: atom_id res chain seq x y z
N MET A 1 -32.52 3.80 -10.13
CA MET A 1 -31.28 3.98 -10.91
C MET A 1 -30.50 2.69 -10.76
N GLU A 2 -30.03 2.08 -11.85
CA GLU A 2 -29.19 0.88 -11.79
C GLU A 2 -27.84 1.23 -11.12
N GLU A 3 -27.39 0.39 -10.19
CA GLU A 3 -26.04 0.51 -9.66
C GLU A 3 -25.03 0.12 -10.74
N LYS A 4 -24.14 1.04 -11.11
CA LYS A 4 -23.05 0.76 -12.05
C LYS A 4 -21.86 0.23 -11.28
N VAL A 5 -21.41 -0.97 -11.64
CA VAL A 5 -20.19 -1.58 -11.10
C VAL A 5 -19.00 -1.10 -11.93
N PHE A 6 -18.03 -0.46 -11.28
CA PHE A 6 -16.79 0.00 -11.92
C PHE A 6 -15.65 -1.01 -11.75
N PHE A 7 -15.65 -1.74 -10.64
CA PHE A 7 -14.66 -2.76 -10.35
C PHE A 7 -15.21 -3.80 -9.39
N GLU A 8 -14.92 -5.07 -9.67
CA GLU A 8 -15.27 -6.18 -8.79
C GLU A 8 -14.21 -7.27 -8.94
N LEU A 9 -13.40 -7.45 -7.91
CA LEU A 9 -12.40 -8.52 -7.87
C LEU A 9 -12.15 -8.95 -6.42
N GLY A 10 -12.35 -10.23 -6.15
CA GLY A 10 -12.13 -10.82 -4.83
C GLY A 10 -12.99 -10.16 -3.74
N SER A 11 -12.34 -9.57 -2.73
CA SER A 11 -12.99 -8.91 -1.60
C SER A 11 -13.24 -7.40 -1.80
N VAL A 12 -12.99 -6.87 -3.01
CA VAL A 12 -13.18 -5.45 -3.32
C VAL A 12 -14.23 -5.26 -4.41
N LYS A 13 -15.23 -4.44 -4.10
CA LYS A 13 -16.30 -4.06 -5.02
C LYS A 13 -16.48 -2.54 -5.00
N VAL A 14 -16.31 -1.90 -6.16
CA VAL A 14 -16.51 -0.47 -6.37
C VAL A 14 -17.74 -0.28 -7.24
N THR A 15 -18.74 0.40 -6.71
CA THR A 15 -19.96 0.81 -7.42
C THR A 15 -20.14 2.32 -7.33
N ASN A 16 -21.09 2.89 -8.07
CA ASN A 16 -21.44 4.32 -7.96
C ASN A 16 -21.97 4.69 -6.56
N ALA A 17 -22.60 3.76 -5.83
CA ALA A 17 -23.22 4.02 -4.54
C ALA A 17 -22.34 3.61 -3.35
N ARG A 18 -21.60 2.51 -3.48
CA ARG A 18 -20.89 1.86 -2.37
C ARG A 18 -19.53 1.34 -2.81
N PHE A 19 -18.55 1.50 -1.93
CA PHE A 19 -17.26 0.84 -2.00
C PHE A 19 -17.15 -0.16 -0.85
N VAL A 20 -17.04 -1.44 -1.20
CA VAL A 20 -16.92 -2.55 -0.25
C VAL A 20 -15.51 -3.10 -0.36
N VAL A 21 -14.82 -3.19 0.78
CA VAL A 21 -13.50 -3.82 0.91
C VAL A 21 -13.51 -4.71 2.14
N ASP A 22 -13.27 -6.00 1.95
CA ASP A 22 -13.26 -7.00 3.02
C ASP A 22 -14.55 -6.94 3.86
N ALA A 23 -14.48 -6.39 5.07
CA ALA A 23 -15.62 -6.22 5.99
C ALA A 23 -16.11 -4.78 6.14
N GLN A 24 -15.53 -3.84 5.39
CA GLN A 24 -15.83 -2.41 5.47
C GLN A 24 -16.63 -1.96 4.25
N THR A 25 -17.66 -1.15 4.48
CA THR A 25 -18.48 -0.55 3.43
C THR A 25 -18.48 0.97 3.57
N PHE A 26 -18.06 1.65 2.52
CA PHE A 26 -18.03 3.10 2.43
C PHE A 26 -19.14 3.55 1.47
N ALA A 27 -19.97 4.48 1.91
CA ALA A 27 -20.93 5.14 1.03
C ALA A 27 -20.21 6.15 0.13
N MET A 28 -20.33 6.02 -1.18
CA MET A 28 -19.66 6.90 -2.15
C MET A 28 -20.14 8.36 -2.07
N SER A 29 -21.35 8.57 -1.54
CA SER A 29 -21.89 9.90 -1.22
C SER A 29 -21.01 10.67 -0.22
N ASN A 30 -20.34 9.96 0.70
CA ASN A 30 -19.51 10.56 1.74
C ASN A 30 -18.04 10.68 1.33
N VAL A 31 -17.61 10.00 0.26
CA VAL A 31 -16.20 9.92 -0.17
C VAL A 31 -15.89 11.12 -1.07
N THR A 32 -15.13 12.10 -0.60
CA THR A 32 -14.85 13.33 -1.36
C THR A 32 -13.68 13.17 -2.32
N SER A 33 -12.64 12.41 -1.94
CA SER A 33 -11.51 12.10 -2.81
C SER A 33 -10.79 10.82 -2.38
N VAL A 34 -9.98 10.30 -3.30
CA VAL A 34 -9.12 9.13 -3.08
C VAL A 34 -7.66 9.56 -3.15
N ALA A 35 -6.89 9.22 -2.12
CA ALA A 35 -5.48 9.51 -2.04
C ALA A 35 -4.66 8.20 -2.10
N PRO A 36 -3.90 7.98 -3.19
CA PRO A 36 -2.99 6.84 -3.29
C PRO A 36 -1.74 7.10 -2.43
N VAL A 37 -1.52 6.29 -1.40
CA VAL A 37 -0.35 6.38 -0.52
C VAL A 37 0.54 5.17 -0.73
N THR A 38 1.78 5.40 -1.19
CA THR A 38 2.78 4.34 -1.33
C THR A 38 3.74 4.40 -0.16
N GLN A 39 3.81 3.35 0.66
CA GLN A 39 4.76 3.23 1.75
C GLN A 39 5.93 2.35 1.31
N ALA A 40 7.01 3.01 0.87
CA ALA A 40 8.28 2.34 0.61
C ALA A 40 8.99 2.09 1.95
N PRO A 41 9.41 0.85 2.26
CA PRO A 41 10.16 0.58 3.47
C PRO A 41 11.51 1.32 3.44
N SER A 42 11.94 1.84 4.60
CA SER A 42 13.19 2.61 4.72
C SER A 42 14.41 1.70 4.60
N ARG A 43 14.91 1.56 3.37
CA ARG A 43 16.12 0.78 3.07
C ARG A 43 17.41 1.43 3.59
N PHE A 44 17.35 2.72 3.93
CA PHE A 44 18.51 3.51 4.36
C PHE A 44 19.19 2.94 5.61
N LEU A 45 18.41 2.52 6.60
CA LEU A 45 18.94 1.95 7.85
C LEU A 45 19.69 0.65 7.56
N LEU A 46 19.15 -0.21 6.70
CA LEU A 46 19.79 -1.48 6.33
C LEU A 46 21.04 -1.28 5.46
N ILE A 47 21.04 -0.27 4.57
CA ILE A 47 22.24 0.12 3.81
C ILE A 47 23.33 0.61 4.76
N PHE A 48 22.97 1.38 5.78
CA PHE A 48 23.92 1.84 6.80
C PHE A 48 24.50 0.68 7.62
N ILE A 49 23.68 -0.30 8.00
CA ILE A 49 24.15 -1.54 8.66
C ILE A 49 25.09 -2.33 7.75
N LEU A 50 24.84 -2.38 6.43
CA LEU A 50 25.72 -3.02 5.46
C LEU A 50 27.11 -2.38 5.43
N ILE A 51 27.18 -1.05 5.47
CA ILE A 51 28.44 -0.30 5.51
C ILE A 51 29.20 -0.56 6.83
N ILE A 52 28.49 -0.61 7.96
CA ILE A 52 29.09 -0.97 9.25
C ILE A 52 29.59 -2.43 9.23
N GLY A 53 28.82 -3.35 8.68
CA GLY A 53 29.21 -4.74 8.49
C GLY A 53 30.51 -4.87 7.70
N LEU A 54 30.66 -4.08 6.62
CA LEU A 54 31.88 -4.02 5.83
C LEU A 54 33.08 -3.51 6.64
N MET A 55 32.89 -2.52 7.51
CA MET A 55 33.96 -2.06 8.42
C MET A 55 34.36 -3.14 9.44
N ILE A 56 33.40 -3.91 9.96
CA ILE A 56 33.66 -4.98 10.93
C ILE A 56 34.44 -6.13 10.30
N VAL A 57 34.30 -6.40 8.99
CA VAL A 57 35.09 -7.44 8.29
C VAL A 57 36.60 -7.23 8.46
N PHE A 58 37.07 -5.97 8.51
CA PHE A 58 38.49 -5.66 8.70
C PHE A 58 39.00 -6.04 10.10
N THR A 59 38.12 -6.15 11.09
CA THR A 59 38.47 -6.55 12.47
C THR A 59 38.17 -8.03 12.72
N SER A 60 37.05 -8.52 12.18
CA SER A 60 36.63 -9.91 12.28
C SER A 60 35.77 -10.30 11.08
N VAL A 61 36.36 -11.09 10.18
CA VAL A 61 35.72 -11.55 8.94
C VAL A 61 34.42 -12.32 9.21
N VAL A 62 34.41 -13.21 10.20
CA VAL A 62 33.24 -14.04 10.52
C VAL A 62 32.06 -13.17 10.96
N TRP A 63 32.28 -12.24 11.89
CA TRP A 63 31.21 -11.35 12.37
C TRP A 63 30.72 -10.36 11.31
N GLY A 64 31.64 -9.82 10.49
CA GLY A 64 31.27 -8.93 9.39
C GLY A 64 30.38 -9.62 8.34
N ILE A 65 30.70 -10.86 7.96
CA ILE A 65 29.88 -11.66 7.03
C ILE A 65 28.50 -11.95 7.63
N VAL A 66 28.40 -12.31 8.91
CA VAL A 66 27.12 -12.57 9.58
C VAL A 66 26.24 -11.32 9.57
N VAL A 67 26.78 -10.16 9.91
CA VAL A 67 26.02 -8.88 9.92
C VAL A 67 25.54 -8.52 8.51
N MET A 68 26.40 -8.66 7.49
CA MET A 68 26.01 -8.40 6.11
C MET A 68 24.95 -9.38 5.59
N ALA A 69 25.05 -10.66 5.94
CA ALA A 69 24.06 -11.68 5.56
C ALA A 69 22.69 -11.38 6.18
N VAL A 70 22.65 -11.01 7.46
CA VAL A 70 21.40 -10.63 8.15
C VAL A 70 20.79 -9.36 7.55
N ALA A 71 21.60 -8.32 7.29
CA ALA A 71 21.12 -7.08 6.67
C ALA A 71 20.60 -7.31 5.24
N GLY A 72 21.29 -8.14 4.45
CA GLY A 72 20.87 -8.55 3.11
C GLY A 72 19.56 -9.33 3.13
N ALA A 73 19.40 -10.25 4.08
CA ALA A 73 18.15 -11.00 4.24
C ALA A 73 16.99 -10.06 4.60
N LEU A 74 17.18 -9.16 5.58
CA LEU A 74 16.16 -8.19 5.96
C LEU A 74 15.77 -7.24 4.81
N LEU A 75 16.73 -6.83 3.97
CA LEU A 75 16.46 -6.04 2.76
C LEU A 75 15.58 -6.80 1.77
N TYR A 76 15.82 -8.10 1.61
CA TYR A 76 15.03 -8.94 0.72
C TYR A 76 13.60 -9.13 1.22
N LEU A 77 13.39 -9.18 2.54
CA LEU A 77 12.04 -9.29 3.12
C LEU A 77 11.24 -7.98 3.11
N GLN A 78 11.86 -6.82 2.92
CA GLN A 78 11.18 -5.52 2.88
C GLN A 78 10.35 -5.32 1.60
N LYS A 79 9.08 -5.74 1.64
CA LYS A 79 8.11 -5.51 0.56
C LYS A 79 7.45 -4.14 0.68
N THR A 80 7.25 -3.48 -0.47
CA THR A 80 6.52 -2.21 -0.57
C THR A 80 5.03 -2.44 -0.30
N GLN A 81 4.41 -1.59 0.53
CA GLN A 81 2.98 -1.62 0.76
C GLN A 81 2.30 -0.43 0.09
N TYR A 82 1.17 -0.68 -0.55
CA TYR A 82 0.31 0.34 -1.16
C TYR A 82 -0.96 0.47 -0.33
N HIS A 83 -1.30 1.70 0.03
CA HIS A 83 -2.47 2.03 0.82
C HIS A 83 -3.36 3.00 0.06
N ILE A 84 -4.66 2.72 0.06
CA ILE A 84 -5.67 3.65 -0.44
C ILE A 84 -6.28 4.36 0.76
N MET A 85 -6.13 5.68 0.81
CA MET A 85 -6.78 6.53 1.82
C MET A 85 -8.01 7.17 1.17
N LEU A 86 -9.16 7.02 1.82
CA LEU A 86 -10.38 7.72 1.42
C LEU A 86 -10.52 8.96 2.28
N ARG A 87 -10.73 10.10 1.63
CA ARG A 87 -11.17 11.31 2.31
C ARG A 87 -12.68 11.30 2.33
N THR A 88 -13.24 11.45 3.52
CA THR A 88 -14.68 11.60 3.72
C THR A 88 -14.98 12.90 4.45
N ALA A 89 -16.26 13.30 4.48
CA ALA A 89 -16.68 14.46 5.27
C ALA A 89 -16.33 14.33 6.77
N GLY A 90 -16.16 13.11 7.28
CA GLY A 90 -15.78 12.83 8.67
C GLY A 90 -14.28 12.70 8.92
N GLY A 91 -13.43 12.80 7.89
CA GLY A 91 -11.97 12.65 8.00
C GLY A 91 -11.38 11.67 6.99
N GLU A 92 -10.09 11.38 7.15
CA GLU A 92 -9.35 10.42 6.31
C GLU A 92 -9.38 9.03 6.93
N THR A 93 -9.63 7.99 6.14
CA THR A 93 -9.61 6.60 6.61
C THR A 93 -8.90 5.71 5.60
N LYS A 94 -8.08 4.80 6.12
CA LYS A 94 -7.38 3.79 5.33
C LYS A 94 -8.36 2.70 4.90
N ALA A 95 -8.60 2.58 3.60
CA ALA A 95 -9.67 1.75 3.07
C ALA A 95 -9.19 0.44 2.45
N LEU A 96 -7.98 0.42 1.87
CA LEU A 96 -7.40 -0.80 1.30
C LEU A 96 -5.89 -0.81 1.49
N THR A 97 -5.33 -1.99 1.76
CA THR A 97 -3.89 -2.25 1.69
C THR A 97 -3.62 -3.38 0.73
N THR A 98 -2.73 -3.17 -0.23
CA THR A 98 -2.29 -4.21 -1.14
C THR A 98 -0.78 -4.12 -1.36
N HIS A 99 -0.18 -5.26 -1.72
CA HIS A 99 1.23 -5.35 -2.14
C HIS A 99 1.36 -5.34 -3.66
N GLU A 100 0.24 -5.45 -4.38
CA GLU A 100 0.19 -5.54 -5.84
C GLU A 100 -0.13 -4.17 -6.44
N LYS A 101 0.84 -3.64 -7.19
CA LYS A 101 0.78 -2.29 -7.76
C LYS A 101 -0.31 -2.16 -8.84
N ASP A 102 -0.50 -3.17 -9.66
CA ASP A 102 -1.47 -3.11 -10.76
C ASP A 102 -2.91 -3.16 -10.22
N TYR A 103 -3.16 -4.05 -9.26
CA TYR A 103 -4.42 -4.10 -8.52
C TYR A 103 -4.73 -2.75 -7.84
N PHE A 104 -3.73 -2.15 -7.19
CA PHE A 104 -3.87 -0.83 -6.57
C PHE A 104 -4.32 0.24 -7.57
N HIS A 105 -3.65 0.33 -8.74
CA HIS A 105 -3.99 1.33 -9.75
C HIS A 105 -5.38 1.12 -10.34
N GLN A 106 -5.79 -0.14 -10.56
CA GLN A 106 -7.14 -0.46 -11.03
C GLN A 106 -8.22 -0.01 -10.04
N VAL A 107 -8.04 -0.31 -8.74
CA VAL A 107 -9.00 0.10 -7.70
C VAL A 107 -9.06 1.63 -7.57
N VAL A 108 -7.92 2.32 -7.59
CA VAL A 108 -7.89 3.80 -7.55
C VAL A 108 -8.60 4.41 -8.76
N GLY A 109 -8.37 3.86 -9.96
CA GLY A 109 -9.06 4.30 -11.18
C GLY A 109 -10.57 4.13 -11.08
N ALA A 110 -11.03 2.95 -10.66
CA ALA A 110 -12.44 2.67 -10.48
C ALA A 110 -13.10 3.56 -9.43
N LEU A 111 -12.41 3.85 -8.32
CA LEU A 111 -12.90 4.77 -7.30
C LEU A 111 -13.06 6.20 -7.84
N ASN A 112 -12.10 6.67 -8.64
CA ASN A 112 -12.20 7.99 -9.27
C ASN A 112 -13.38 8.05 -10.25
N GLU A 113 -13.59 7.03 -11.07
CA GLU A 113 -14.74 6.96 -11.97
C GLU A 113 -16.06 6.93 -11.18
N ALA A 114 -16.12 6.15 -10.09
CA ALA A 114 -17.29 6.08 -9.23
C ALA A 114 -17.61 7.43 -8.57
N ILE A 115 -16.60 8.23 -8.18
CA ILE A 115 -16.80 9.58 -7.65
C ILE A 115 -17.40 10.52 -8.71
N VAL A 116 -17.01 10.38 -9.98
CA VAL A 116 -17.55 11.21 -11.07
C VAL A 116 -19.02 10.86 -11.36
N HIS A 117 -19.38 9.57 -11.25
CA HIS A 117 -20.72 9.06 -11.56
C HIS A 117 -21.61 8.90 -10.32
N ARG A 118 -21.26 9.51 -9.18
CA ARG A 118 -22.01 9.39 -7.92
C ARG A 118 -23.32 10.21 -7.87
N GLY A 119 -23.81 10.68 -9.02
CA GLY A 119 -24.99 11.54 -9.18
C GLY A 119 -26.10 10.85 -9.97
#